data_AF-A0A351DV40-F1
#
_entry.id   AF-A0A351DV40-F1
#
_cell.length_a   1.000
_cell.length_b   1.000
_cell.length_c   1.000
_cell.angle_alpha   90.00
_cell.angle_beta   90.00
_cell.angle_gamma   90.00
#
_symmetry.space_group_name_H-M   'P 1'
#
loop_
_entity.id
_entity.type
_entity.pdbx_description
1 polymer ?
#
loop_
_entity_poly.entity_id
_entity_poly.type
_entity_poly.pdbx_seq_one_letter_code
_entity_poly.pdbx_strand_id
1 'polypeptide(L)'
;EMNTRIQVEHTITEEVIDYDLIKEQIKLAAGEKISGRNHFPKLHSIQCRINAEDPDRNWAPSPGRITDYHAPGGHGVRVDTHAYAGYMIPPHYDSMISKL
;
A
#
# COMPACT_ATOMS: atom_id res chain seq x y z
N GLU A 1 7.98 -17.38 10.58
CA GLU A 1 6.55 -17.25 10.25
C GLU A 1 6.39 -17.30 8.73
N MET A 2 5.26 -17.78 8.21
CA MET A 2 4.98 -17.82 6.77
C MET A 2 3.61 -17.20 6.51
N ASN A 3 3.56 -16.21 5.61
CA ASN A 3 2.31 -15.56 5.21
C ASN A 3 1.81 -16.18 3.90
N THR A 4 0.69 -16.90 3.94
CA THR A 4 0.06 -17.53 2.77
C THR A 4 -0.92 -16.60 2.05
N ARG A 5 -0.57 -15.30 1.97
CA ARG A 5 -1.37 -14.23 1.34
C ARG A 5 -0.47 -13.09 0.91
N ILE A 6 -1.01 -12.16 0.10
CA ILE A 6 -0.31 -10.92 -0.21
C ILE A 6 -0.03 -10.11 1.07
N GLN A 7 1.12 -9.44 1.09
CA GLN A 7 1.52 -8.55 2.18
C GLN A 7 1.25 -7.09 1.80
N VAL A 8 1.11 -6.22 2.81
CA VAL A 8 0.80 -4.80 2.61
C VAL A 8 1.93 -4.11 1.82
N GLU A 9 3.16 -4.52 2.08
CA GLU A 9 4.42 -4.05 1.52
C GLU A 9 4.74 -4.62 0.13
N HIS A 10 3.83 -5.34 -0.55
CA HIS A 10 4.10 -5.89 -1.89
C HIS A 10 4.52 -4.82 -2.91
N THR A 11 4.06 -3.58 -2.74
CA THR A 11 4.29 -2.48 -3.69
C THR A 11 5.77 -2.21 -3.93
N ILE A 12 6.62 -2.27 -2.89
CA ILE A 12 8.06 -2.01 -3.09
C ILE A 12 8.71 -3.08 -3.96
N THR A 13 8.24 -4.32 -3.87
CA THR A 13 8.71 -5.40 -4.73
C THR A 13 8.28 -5.11 -6.16
N GLU A 14 6.99 -4.80 -6.39
CA GLU A 14 6.47 -4.48 -7.72
C GLU A 14 7.25 -3.37 -8.41
N GLU A 15 7.55 -2.27 -7.70
CA GLU A 15 8.33 -1.14 -8.25
C GLU A 15 9.78 -1.55 -8.59
N VAL A 16 10.39 -2.40 -7.78
CA VAL A 16 11.79 -2.80 -7.94
C VAL A 16 11.98 -3.82 -9.07
N ILE A 17 11.01 -4.72 -9.29
CA ILE A 17 11.08 -5.74 -10.35
C ILE A 17 10.26 -5.40 -11.61
N ASP A 18 9.49 -4.31 -11.57
CA ASP A 18 8.59 -3.89 -12.65
C ASP A 18 7.61 -5.01 -13.04
N TYR A 19 6.89 -5.52 -12.02
CA TYR A 19 5.97 -6.63 -12.18
C TYR A 19 4.79 -6.55 -11.21
N ASP A 20 3.58 -6.69 -11.75
CA ASP A 20 2.32 -6.61 -10.99
C ASP A 20 1.94 -7.96 -10.37
N LEU A 21 2.07 -8.04 -9.05
CA LEU A 21 1.82 -9.26 -8.27
C LEU A 21 0.33 -9.52 -8.09
N ILE A 22 -0.50 -8.48 -7.97
CA ILE A 22 -1.94 -8.61 -7.79
C ILE A 22 -2.58 -9.17 -9.06
N LYS A 23 -2.19 -8.64 -10.22
CA LYS A 23 -2.63 -9.15 -11.52
C LYS A 23 -2.23 -10.60 -11.72
N GLU A 24 -1.01 -10.97 -11.33
CA GLU A 24 -0.56 -12.36 -11.41
C GLU A 24 -1.39 -13.29 -10.51
N GLN A 25 -1.72 -12.87 -9.28
CA GLN A 25 -2.61 -13.63 -8.40
C GLN A 25 -3.98 -13.88 -9.02
N ILE A 26 -4.57 -12.86 -9.68
CA ILE A 26 -5.86 -12.99 -10.36
C ILE A 26 -5.78 -13.98 -11.53
N LYS A 27 -4.73 -13.91 -12.35
CA LYS A 27 -4.51 -14.86 -13.46
C LYS A 27 -4.38 -16.30 -12.98
N LEU A 28 -3.57 -16.52 -11.94
CA LEU A 28 -3.39 -17.85 -11.35
C LEU A 28 -4.70 -18.39 -10.78
N ALA A 29 -5.51 -17.54 -10.13
CA ALA A 29 -6.83 -17.92 -9.63
C ALA A 29 -7.81 -18.28 -10.77
N ALA A 30 -7.64 -17.68 -11.96
CA ALA A 30 -8.40 -18.03 -13.17
C ALA A 30 -7.89 -19.31 -13.87
N GLY A 31 -6.86 -19.98 -13.34
CA GLY A 31 -6.29 -21.20 -13.90
C GLY A 31 -5.22 -20.97 -14.97
N GLU A 32 -4.80 -19.72 -15.19
CA GLU A 32 -3.64 -19.44 -16.05
C GLU A 32 -2.36 -19.95 -15.39
N LYS A 33 -1.35 -20.25 -16.22
CA LYS A 33 -0.01 -20.59 -15.72
C LYS A 33 0.73 -19.32 -15.31
N ILE A 34 1.68 -19.48 -14.39
CA ILE A 34 2.54 -18.37 -13.98
C ILE A 34 3.23 -17.73 -15.20
N SER A 35 3.09 -16.42 -15.30
CA SER A 35 3.70 -15.62 -16.34
C SER A 35 5.01 -15.01 -15.85
N GLY A 36 5.98 -14.86 -16.76
CA GLY A 36 7.34 -14.44 -16.40
C GLY A 36 8.17 -15.52 -15.70
N ARG A 37 9.49 -15.34 -15.73
CA ARG A 37 10.48 -16.10 -14.96
C ARG A 37 11.63 -15.18 -14.60
N ASN A 38 12.29 -15.42 -13.47
CA ASN A 38 13.53 -14.75 -13.06
C ASN A 38 13.42 -13.22 -12.96
N HIS A 39 12.58 -12.73 -12.04
CA HIS A 39 12.49 -11.31 -11.73
C HIS A 39 13.69 -10.87 -10.88
N PHE A 40 14.50 -9.95 -11.41
CA PHE A 40 15.64 -9.38 -10.69
C PHE A 40 15.37 -7.91 -10.34
N PRO A 41 15.73 -7.48 -9.12
CA PRO A 41 15.70 -6.08 -8.73
C PRO A 41 16.49 -5.19 -9.68
N LYS A 42 15.85 -4.13 -10.20
CA LYS A 42 16.50 -3.13 -11.08
C LYS A 42 16.78 -1.80 -10.37
N LEU A 43 16.04 -1.52 -9.30
CA LEU A 43 16.04 -0.24 -8.58
C LEU A 43 15.90 -0.47 -7.07
N HIS A 44 15.74 0.62 -6.31
CA HIS A 44 15.36 0.59 -4.90
C HIS A 44 14.02 1.30 -4.72
N SER A 45 13.19 0.79 -3.81
CA SER A 45 11.91 1.39 -3.43
C SER A 45 11.77 1.34 -1.92
N ILE A 46 11.10 2.35 -1.36
CA ILE A 46 10.76 2.45 0.06
C ILE A 46 9.24 2.60 0.13
N GLN A 47 8.62 2.08 1.19
CA GLN A 47 7.21 2.32 1.52
C GLN A 47 7.12 2.93 2.91
N CYS A 48 6.33 3.99 3.02
CA CYS A 48 5.91 4.59 4.28
C CYS A 48 4.38 4.44 4.44
N ARG A 49 3.95 3.90 5.57
CA ARG A 49 2.53 3.86 5.93
C ARG A 49 2.17 5.17 6.63
N ILE A 50 1.18 5.86 6.10
CA ILE A 50 0.62 7.07 6.69
C ILE A 50 -0.61 6.64 7.48
N ASN A 51 -0.51 6.69 8.81
CA ASN A 51 -1.57 6.28 9.74
C ASN A 51 -2.21 7.47 10.43
N ALA A 52 -3.49 7.34 10.76
CA ALA A 52 -4.23 8.23 11.65
C ALA A 52 -3.89 7.91 13.10
N GLU A 53 -2.66 8.19 13.53
CA GLU A 53 -2.15 7.94 14.88
C GLU A 53 -1.44 9.20 15.39
N ASP A 54 -1.45 9.39 16.71
CA ASP A 54 -0.82 10.52 17.38
C ASP A 54 0.46 10.06 18.12
N PRO A 55 1.67 10.36 17.59
CA PRO A 55 2.93 9.95 18.20
C PRO A 55 3.15 10.54 19.60
N ASP A 56 2.69 11.78 19.84
CA ASP A 56 2.83 12.46 21.14
C ASP A 56 1.92 11.84 22.20
N ARG A 57 0.88 11.12 21.77
CA ARG A 57 -0.04 10.36 22.62
C ARG A 57 0.18 8.86 22.52
N ASN A 58 1.44 8.43 22.45
CA ASN A 58 1.85 7.02 22.41
C ASN A 58 1.19 6.24 21.27
N TRP A 59 1.13 6.86 20.07
CA TRP A 59 0.56 6.29 18.85
C TRP A 59 -0.91 5.88 18.98
N ALA A 60 -1.67 6.61 19.81
CA ALA A 60 -3.11 6.40 19.94
C ALA A 60 -3.81 6.67 18.59
N PRO A 61 -4.81 5.85 18.20
CA PRO A 61 -5.60 6.12 17.00
C PRO A 61 -6.28 7.49 17.08
N SER A 62 -6.27 8.21 15.96
CA SER A 62 -6.83 9.55 15.78
C SER A 62 -7.94 9.53 14.72
N PRO A 63 -9.10 8.91 15.04
CA PRO A 63 -10.25 8.90 14.13
C PRO A 63 -10.78 10.32 13.94
N GLY A 64 -11.09 10.68 12.70
CA GLY A 64 -11.38 12.07 12.37
C GLY A 64 -11.76 12.24 10.90
N ARG A 65 -12.48 13.33 10.61
CA ARG A 65 -12.78 13.68 9.23
C ARG A 65 -11.54 14.32 8.63
N ILE A 66 -11.09 13.81 7.49
CA ILE A 66 -10.05 14.45 6.69
C ILE A 66 -10.68 15.71 6.08
N THR A 67 -10.27 16.90 6.51
CA THR A 67 -10.79 18.15 5.94
C THR A 67 -10.20 18.41 4.58
N ASP A 68 -8.90 18.18 4.44
CA ASP A 68 -8.11 18.45 3.24
C ASP A 68 -7.19 17.26 2.96
N TYR A 69 -7.11 16.87 1.69
CA TYR A 69 -6.22 15.82 1.24
C TYR A 69 -5.60 16.21 -0.10
N HIS A 70 -4.27 16.27 -0.13
CA HIS A 70 -3.51 16.52 -1.35
C HIS A 70 -2.44 15.44 -1.49
N ALA A 71 -2.72 14.47 -2.36
CA ALA A 71 -1.77 13.39 -2.62
C ALA A 71 -0.53 13.93 -3.35
N PRO A 72 0.69 13.52 -2.95
CA PRO A 72 1.88 13.81 -3.73
C PRO A 72 1.84 13.05 -5.06
N GLY A 73 2.57 13.55 -6.04
CA GLY A 73 2.75 12.88 -7.32
C GLY A 73 4.07 13.30 -7.96
N GLY A 74 4.40 12.67 -9.08
CA GLY A 74 5.64 12.91 -9.80
C GLY A 74 6.35 11.62 -10.19
N HIS A 75 7.51 11.76 -10.82
CA HIS A 75 8.31 10.60 -11.22
C HIS A 75 8.81 9.83 -9.99
N GLY A 76 8.57 8.52 -9.96
CA GLY A 76 9.00 7.64 -8.87
C GLY A 76 8.13 7.72 -7.60
N VAL A 77 6.97 8.39 -7.66
CA VAL A 77 6.02 8.45 -6.54
C VAL A 77 4.81 7.56 -6.87
N ARG A 78 4.54 6.60 -5.99
CA ARG A 78 3.32 5.77 -6.01
C ARG A 78 2.54 6.02 -4.74
N VAL A 79 1.23 6.20 -4.86
CA VAL A 79 0.33 6.33 -3.70
C VAL A 79 -0.79 5.32 -3.85
N ASP A 80 -0.87 4.41 -2.88
CA ASP A 80 -2.01 3.52 -2.73
C ASP A 80 -2.84 4.03 -1.55
N THR A 81 -4.04 4.56 -1.82
CA THR A 81 -4.92 5.12 -0.78
C THR A 81 -6.39 4.83 -1.08
N HIS A 82 -7.20 4.82 -0.03
CA HIS A 82 -8.67 4.86 -0.11
C HIS A 82 -9.24 6.19 0.42
N ALA A 83 -8.37 7.09 0.92
CA ALA A 83 -8.75 8.32 1.57
C ALA A 83 -8.93 9.46 0.57
N TYR A 84 -9.81 10.40 0.90
CA TYR A 84 -10.09 11.60 0.10
C TYR A 84 -10.61 12.70 1.03
N ALA A 85 -10.62 13.96 0.55
CA ALA A 85 -11.15 15.07 1.33
C ALA A 85 -12.62 14.85 1.69
N GLY A 86 -12.96 15.00 2.96
CA GLY A 86 -14.27 14.71 3.53
C GLY A 86 -14.45 13.27 4.04
N TYR A 87 -13.52 12.35 3.76
CA TYR A 87 -13.57 10.99 4.28
C TYR A 87 -13.51 10.97 5.81
N MET A 88 -14.30 10.08 6.41
CA MET A 88 -14.41 9.91 7.86
C MET A 88 -13.60 8.66 8.26
N ILE A 89 -12.46 8.85 8.93
CA ILE A 89 -11.66 7.73 9.43
C ILE A 89 -12.40 7.07 10.59
N PRO A 90 -12.84 5.81 10.43
CA PRO A 90 -13.61 5.12 11.46
C PRO A 90 -12.70 4.63 12.61
N PRO A 91 -13.20 4.58 13.86
CA PRO A 91 -12.43 4.06 15.00
C PRO A 91 -12.35 2.53 15.06
N HIS A 92 -13.05 1.82 14.16
CA HIS A 92 -13.23 0.37 14.23
C HIS A 92 -12.28 -0.44 13.33
N TYR A 93 -11.55 0.23 12.45
CA TYR A 93 -10.64 -0.40 11.49
C TYR A 93 -9.21 0.08 11.73
N ASP A 94 -8.28 -0.49 10.98
CA ASP A 94 -6.88 -0.05 10.98
C ASP A 94 -6.79 1.46 10.67
N SER A 95 -5.83 2.13 11.31
CA SER A 95 -5.61 3.57 11.22
C SER A 95 -4.98 4.01 9.89
N MET A 96 -4.57 3.07 9.04
CA MET A 96 -3.87 3.36 7.79
C MET A 96 -4.72 4.19 6.81
N ILE A 97 -4.17 5.33 6.40
CA ILE A 97 -4.76 6.26 5.44
C ILE A 97 -4.24 5.98 4.03
N SER A 98 -2.92 5.82 3.91
CA SER A 98 -2.25 5.61 2.62
C SER A 98 -0.91 4.91 2.78
N LYS A 99 -0.45 4.32 1.67
CA LYS A 99 0.94 3.88 1.49
C LYS A 99 1.57 4.84 0.47
N LEU A 100 2.72 5.40 0.83
CA LEU A 100 3.56 6.26 0.00
C LEU A 100 4.88 5.55 -0.32
#